data_AF-A0A2S8JAE6-F1
#
_entry.id   AF-A0A2S8JAE6-F1
#
_cell.length_a   1.000
_cell.length_b   1.000
_cell.length_c   1.000
_cell.angle_alpha   90.00
_cell.angle_beta   90.00
_cell.angle_gamma   90.00
#
_symmetry.space_group_name_H-M   'P 1'
#
loop_
_entity.id
_entity.type
_entity.pdbx_description
1 polymer ?
#
loop_
_entity_poly.entity_id
_entity_poly.type
_entity_poly.pdbx_seq_one_letter_code
_entity_poly.pdbx_strand_id
1 'polypeptide(L)'
;MTFQVALSFEDGITRFIKCDGDETVADASYRARINIPLDCRDGACGTCKSLCESGTYDGGDYIEEALTDEEAEQGYCLPCQMMPESDLVLQIPTTSDVAKTAAGTFTSTVTEIRKFSDTTIGFTIEIANRDDLVFLPGQYVNITVPGTEATRSYSFSTGPTSKELSFLVKITDGGLMSEYLRSRAQVGDTLEFTGPMGSFFLREQKRRALLLAGGTGLAPLLSILDKMRTDAADHPVHLVYGVSSDADLVELDKLEEYTKSLPQFTFDYCVSDPASSAPNKGYVTGLFEPAHLNDGDVDVYLCGPPPMVEAVRDHLKSEGVTPANFYFEKFNNAATPSGAEASAPPAAETVEAAPEYEIGEEHQPLSESDAQFDARMALELGAMELTIGRMTKEQLSEYRILAETSCESIENDHFTDAGAFTDTNAAFHEFLFRCTANDVLLEAYNRLEVTQLMTKVLRTADWVDEHIQHDHLDIVTAFETGDRAAAHDLIVSHSAHAKATMCRAIERSAVA
;
A
#
# COMPACT_ATOMS: atom_id res chain seq x y z
N MET A 1 12.80 -19.64 21.73
CA MET A 1 13.24 -18.39 22.39
C MET A 1 12.08 -17.41 22.29
N THR A 2 12.02 -16.39 23.15
CA THR A 2 10.94 -15.38 23.09
C THR A 2 11.53 -14.06 22.66
N PHE A 3 10.91 -13.41 21.69
CA PHE A 3 11.33 -12.15 21.09
C PHE A 3 10.32 -11.04 21.40
N GLN A 4 10.80 -9.80 21.36
CA GLN A 4 9.97 -8.61 21.51
C GLN A 4 9.61 -8.05 20.13
N VAL A 5 8.31 -7.91 19.88
CA VAL A 5 7.80 -7.32 18.62
C VAL A 5 7.11 -6.00 18.94
N ALA A 6 7.58 -4.93 18.32
CA ALA A 6 6.93 -3.62 18.34
C ALA A 6 5.95 -3.51 17.16
N LEU A 7 4.69 -3.25 17.45
CA LEU A 7 3.62 -3.01 16.48
C LEU A 7 3.30 -1.52 16.48
N SER A 8 3.78 -0.80 15.46
CA SER A 8 3.52 0.63 15.23
C SER A 8 2.26 0.77 14.37
N PHE A 9 1.32 1.60 14.82
CA PHE A 9 0.03 1.83 14.16
C PHE A 9 -0.03 3.24 13.54
N GLU A 10 -0.94 3.44 12.59
CA GLU A 10 -1.08 4.71 11.85
C GLU A 10 -1.46 5.92 12.71
N ASP A 11 -2.06 5.67 13.88
CA ASP A 11 -2.37 6.70 14.88
C ASP A 11 -1.14 7.13 15.71
N GLY A 12 0.05 6.66 15.33
CA GLY A 12 1.33 6.96 15.98
C GLY A 12 1.54 6.23 17.30
N ILE A 13 0.66 5.29 17.65
CA ILE A 13 0.78 4.48 18.86
C ILE A 13 1.59 3.23 18.55
N THR A 14 2.56 2.90 19.41
CA THR A 14 3.28 1.62 19.35
C THR A 14 2.86 0.71 20.52
N ARG A 15 2.61 -0.56 20.22
CA ARG A 15 2.38 -1.61 21.22
C ARG A 15 3.49 -2.64 21.17
N PHE A 16 3.81 -3.24 22.31
CA PHE A 16 4.81 -4.30 22.39
C PHE A 16 4.15 -5.60 22.77
N ILE A 17 4.45 -6.65 22.01
CA ILE A 17 4.05 -8.03 22.30
C ILE A 17 5.27 -8.91 22.50
N LYS A 18 5.06 -10.07 23.11
CA LYS A 18 6.06 -11.14 23.18
C LYS A 18 5.63 -12.25 22.24
N CYS A 19 6.52 -12.65 21.34
CA CYS A 19 6.29 -13.73 20.38
C CYS A 19 7.32 -14.82 20.62
N ASP A 20 6.87 -16.06 20.75
CA ASP A 20 7.79 -17.20 20.79
C ASP A 20 8.27 -17.52 19.36
N GLY A 21 9.48 -18.07 19.22
CA GLY A 21 10.07 -18.36 17.91
C GLY A 21 9.42 -19.53 17.15
N ASP A 22 8.43 -20.20 17.75
CA ASP A 22 7.58 -21.24 17.17
C ASP A 22 6.11 -20.79 17.04
N GLU A 23 5.85 -19.48 17.19
CA GLU A 23 4.55 -18.85 17.08
C GLU A 23 4.60 -17.76 16.00
N THR A 24 3.52 -17.58 15.24
CA THR A 24 3.43 -16.50 14.26
C THR A 24 3.24 -15.16 14.97
N VAL A 25 3.71 -14.06 14.36
CA VAL A 25 3.51 -12.73 14.91
C VAL A 25 2.03 -12.38 15.04
N ALA A 26 1.20 -12.82 14.09
CA ALA A 26 -0.25 -12.66 14.16
C ALA A 26 -0.86 -13.38 15.37
N ASP A 27 -0.49 -14.63 15.64
CA ASP A 27 -1.00 -15.37 16.80
C ASP A 27 -0.56 -14.74 18.12
N ALA A 28 0.71 -14.32 18.21
CA ALA A 28 1.22 -13.61 19.37
C ALA A 28 0.46 -12.28 19.61
N SER A 29 0.13 -11.56 18.53
CA SER A 29 -0.64 -10.32 18.60
C SER A 29 -2.06 -10.56 19.10
N TYR A 30 -2.77 -11.54 18.53
CA TYR A 30 -4.12 -11.91 18.95
C TYR A 30 -4.15 -12.44 20.38
N ARG A 31 -3.15 -13.23 20.80
CA ARG A 31 -2.97 -13.67 22.19
C ARG A 31 -2.78 -12.49 23.15
N ALA A 32 -2.10 -11.44 22.71
CA ALA A 32 -1.96 -10.18 23.43
C ALA A 32 -3.21 -9.29 23.38
N ARG A 33 -4.29 -9.72 22.71
CA ARG A 33 -5.53 -8.96 22.46
C ARG A 33 -5.29 -7.69 21.65
N ILE A 34 -4.38 -7.79 20.70
CA ILE A 34 -4.12 -6.78 19.68
C ILE A 34 -4.43 -7.45 18.34
N ASN A 35 -5.62 -7.20 17.84
CA ASN A 35 -6.16 -7.80 16.62
C ASN A 35 -5.70 -6.96 15.42
N ILE A 36 -4.45 -7.15 15.02
CA ILE A 36 -3.94 -6.60 13.75
C ILE A 36 -4.80 -7.14 12.59
N PRO A 37 -4.83 -6.46 11.42
CA PRO A 37 -5.56 -6.97 10.26
C PRO A 37 -5.19 -8.42 9.95
N LEU A 38 -6.19 -9.30 9.86
CA LEU A 38 -5.99 -10.73 9.64
C LEU A 38 -7.28 -11.39 9.15
N ASP A 39 -7.17 -12.31 8.19
CA ASP A 39 -8.29 -13.15 7.71
C ASP A 39 -7.91 -14.62 7.55
N CYS A 40 -7.32 -15.03 6.42
CA CYS A 40 -7.18 -16.44 6.07
C CYS A 40 -6.19 -17.23 6.93
N ARG A 41 -5.20 -16.55 7.53
CA ARG A 41 -4.07 -17.14 8.29
C ARG A 41 -3.18 -18.11 7.50
N ASP A 42 -3.28 -18.12 6.18
CA ASP A 42 -2.64 -19.12 5.30
C ASP A 42 -1.83 -18.49 4.17
N GLY A 43 -1.38 -17.23 4.33
CA GLY A 43 -0.54 -16.58 3.33
C GLY A 43 -1.21 -16.33 1.97
N ALA A 44 -2.55 -16.41 1.90
CA ALA A 44 -3.30 -16.34 0.64
C ALA A 44 -4.10 -15.04 0.43
N CYS A 45 -4.36 -14.29 1.50
CA CYS A 45 -5.31 -13.17 1.43
C CYS A 45 -4.70 -11.75 1.51
N GLY A 46 -3.39 -11.62 1.75
CA GLY A 46 -2.75 -10.31 1.92
C GLY A 46 -3.30 -9.39 3.05
N THR A 47 -4.38 -9.74 3.77
CA THR A 47 -5.06 -8.83 4.71
C THR A 47 -4.14 -8.45 5.88
N CYS A 48 -3.23 -9.34 6.26
CA CYS A 48 -2.25 -9.06 7.30
C CYS A 48 -1.00 -8.30 6.83
N LYS A 49 -0.87 -8.01 5.52
CA LYS A 49 0.31 -7.36 4.95
C LYS A 49 0.71 -6.15 5.77
N SER A 50 1.97 -6.15 6.20
CA SER A 50 2.56 -5.16 7.10
C SER A 50 3.99 -4.89 6.65
N LEU A 51 4.58 -3.77 7.04
CA LEU A 51 5.97 -3.44 6.71
C LEU A 51 6.87 -3.79 7.91
N CYS A 52 7.93 -4.57 7.68
CA CYS A 52 8.95 -4.84 8.69
C CYS A 52 10.07 -3.81 8.60
N GLU A 53 10.16 -2.91 9.58
CA GLU A 53 11.20 -1.87 9.62
C GLU A 53 12.55 -2.39 10.12
N SER A 54 12.53 -3.40 10.99
CA SER A 54 13.77 -3.98 11.51
C SER A 54 13.57 -5.37 12.11
N GLY A 55 14.66 -6.14 12.10
CA GLY A 55 14.74 -7.49 12.65
C GLY A 55 14.78 -8.57 11.58
N THR A 56 15.01 -9.81 12.01
CA THR A 56 15.09 -10.99 11.14
C THR A 56 13.97 -11.96 11.47
N TYR A 57 13.41 -12.59 10.45
CA TYR A 57 12.27 -13.49 10.56
C TYR A 57 12.30 -14.52 9.43
N ASP A 58 11.65 -15.65 9.68
CA ASP A 58 11.19 -16.57 8.64
C ASP A 58 9.83 -16.07 8.12
N GLY A 59 9.72 -15.84 6.81
CA GLY A 59 8.52 -15.33 6.17
C GLY A 59 7.42 -16.37 5.93
N GLY A 60 7.74 -17.67 6.09
CA GLY A 60 6.83 -18.77 5.82
C GLY A 60 6.45 -18.92 4.36
N ASP A 61 5.35 -19.63 4.09
CA ASP A 61 4.84 -19.90 2.74
C ASP A 61 3.67 -18.96 2.42
N TYR A 62 3.69 -18.35 1.24
CA TYR A 62 2.62 -17.49 0.74
C TYR A 62 2.54 -17.53 -0.78
N ILE A 63 1.39 -17.08 -1.32
CA ILE A 63 1.19 -16.96 -2.77
C ILE A 63 1.53 -15.54 -3.24
N GLU A 64 1.91 -15.42 -4.51
CA GLU A 64 2.33 -14.15 -5.12
C GLU A 64 1.20 -13.10 -5.09
N GLU A 65 -0.07 -13.54 -5.12
CA GLU A 65 -1.23 -12.68 -4.93
C GLU A 65 -1.36 -12.12 -3.51
N ALA A 66 -0.76 -12.73 -2.48
CA ALA A 66 -0.82 -12.18 -1.14
C ALA A 66 0.34 -11.22 -0.85
N LEU A 67 1.53 -11.53 -1.35
CA LEU A 67 2.75 -10.75 -1.21
C LEU A 67 3.68 -11.09 -2.39
N THR A 68 4.01 -10.09 -3.21
CA THR A 68 4.93 -10.31 -4.35
C THR A 68 6.38 -10.35 -3.88
N ASP A 69 7.27 -10.90 -4.71
CA ASP A 69 8.72 -10.89 -4.42
C ASP A 69 9.25 -9.45 -4.29
N GLU A 70 8.77 -8.53 -5.14
CA GLU A 70 9.15 -7.11 -5.08
C GLU A 70 8.70 -6.46 -3.76
N GLU A 71 7.48 -6.73 -3.30
CA GLU A 71 6.99 -6.24 -2.01
C GLU A 71 7.80 -6.83 -0.84
N ALA A 72 8.13 -8.13 -0.89
CA ALA A 72 8.95 -8.78 0.12
C ALA A 72 10.36 -8.19 0.19
N GLU A 73 10.98 -7.88 -0.96
CA GLU A 73 12.27 -7.20 -1.05
C GLU A 73 12.23 -5.76 -0.50
N GLN A 74 11.09 -5.08 -0.60
CA GLN A 74 10.84 -3.77 0.01
C GLN A 74 10.58 -3.83 1.52
N GLY A 75 10.56 -5.03 2.12
CA GLY A 75 10.36 -5.26 3.55
C GLY A 75 8.91 -5.51 3.94
N TYR A 76 7.97 -5.61 2.99
CA TYR A 76 6.63 -6.06 3.31
C TYR A 76 6.63 -7.53 3.70
N CYS A 77 5.68 -7.89 4.55
CA CYS A 77 5.61 -9.20 5.16
C CYS A 77 4.18 -9.58 5.53
N LEU A 78 3.95 -10.87 5.76
CA LEU A 78 2.66 -11.40 6.23
C LEU A 78 2.82 -11.90 7.67
N PRO A 79 2.41 -11.14 8.71
CA PRO A 79 2.44 -11.55 10.11
C PRO A 79 1.79 -12.91 10.40
N CYS A 80 0.86 -13.38 9.55
CA CYS A 80 0.23 -14.69 9.68
C CYS A 80 1.13 -15.88 9.31
N GLN A 81 2.21 -15.63 8.58
CA GLN A 81 3.24 -16.62 8.21
C GLN A 81 4.59 -16.31 8.87
N MET A 82 4.78 -15.06 9.32
CA MET A 82 6.02 -14.59 9.94
C MET A 82 6.30 -15.24 11.29
N MET A 83 7.45 -15.92 11.40
CA MET A 83 8.04 -16.37 12.67
C MET A 83 9.31 -15.57 13.00
N PRO A 84 9.43 -14.95 14.19
CA PRO A 84 10.57 -14.10 14.53
C PRO A 84 11.84 -14.91 14.81
N GLU A 85 12.97 -14.42 14.29
CA GLU A 85 14.32 -14.90 14.62
C GLU A 85 15.13 -13.88 15.45
N SER A 86 14.66 -12.63 15.52
CA SER A 86 15.12 -11.57 16.42
C SER A 86 13.95 -10.75 16.97
N ASP A 87 14.25 -9.73 17.77
CA ASP A 87 13.27 -8.68 18.05
C ASP A 87 12.90 -7.96 16.74
N LEU A 88 11.63 -7.56 16.59
CA LEU A 88 11.06 -7.02 15.36
C LEU A 88 10.38 -5.67 15.58
N VAL A 89 10.33 -4.84 14.54
CA VAL A 89 9.48 -3.64 14.47
C VAL A 89 8.64 -3.70 13.21
N LEU A 90 7.31 -3.71 13.36
CA LEU A 90 6.34 -3.76 12.27
C LEU A 90 5.48 -2.49 12.24
N GLN A 91 5.26 -1.94 11.04
CA GLN A 91 4.20 -0.97 10.77
C GLN A 91 2.93 -1.71 10.34
N ILE A 92 1.86 -1.52 11.10
CA ILE A 92 0.58 -2.17 10.90
C ILE A 92 -0.38 -1.18 10.22
N PRO A 93 -0.99 -1.53 9.08
CA PRO A 93 -1.91 -0.66 8.33
C PRO A 93 -3.30 -0.63 8.99
N THR A 94 -3.34 -0.17 10.24
CA THR A 94 -4.56 0.13 10.98
C THR A 94 -4.26 1.07 12.15
N THR A 95 -5.31 1.53 12.84
CA THR A 95 -5.15 2.30 14.08
C THR A 95 -5.15 1.39 15.31
N SER A 96 -4.48 1.83 16.37
CA SER A 96 -4.40 1.03 17.60
C SER A 96 -5.77 0.85 18.29
N ASP A 97 -6.73 1.74 18.04
CA ASP A 97 -8.09 1.62 18.57
C ASP A 97 -8.90 0.54 17.85
N VAL A 98 -8.73 0.43 16.53
CA VAL A 98 -9.35 -0.64 15.72
C VAL A 98 -8.73 -1.98 16.09
N ALA A 99 -7.41 -2.03 16.26
CA ALA A 99 -6.73 -3.25 16.69
C ALA A 99 -7.15 -3.75 18.08
N LYS A 100 -7.83 -2.94 18.91
CA LYS A 100 -8.42 -3.42 20.19
C LYS A 100 -9.81 -4.02 20.02
N THR A 101 -10.49 -3.73 18.91
CA THR A 101 -11.80 -4.32 18.63
C THR A 101 -11.60 -5.75 18.14
N ALA A 102 -12.30 -6.72 18.75
CA ALA A 102 -12.25 -8.10 18.33
C ALA A 102 -13.35 -8.38 17.33
N ALA A 103 -13.02 -9.12 16.27
CA ALA A 103 -14.05 -9.71 15.42
C ALA A 103 -15.00 -10.54 16.29
N GLY A 104 -16.28 -10.23 16.22
CA GLY A 104 -17.35 -10.94 16.91
C GLY A 104 -18.12 -11.80 15.93
N THR A 105 -18.76 -12.86 16.43
CA THR A 105 -19.76 -13.61 15.68
C THR A 105 -21.14 -13.07 16.03
N PHE A 106 -21.94 -12.78 14.99
CA PHE A 106 -23.25 -12.17 15.11
C PHE A 106 -24.29 -13.03 14.40
N THR A 107 -25.46 -13.14 15.01
CA THR A 107 -26.65 -13.71 14.38
C THR A 107 -27.55 -12.57 13.94
N SER A 108 -27.99 -12.63 12.69
CA SER A 108 -28.74 -11.56 12.02
C SER A 108 -30.02 -12.07 11.38
N THR A 109 -30.94 -11.17 11.08
CA THR A 109 -32.16 -11.46 10.32
C THR A 109 -32.16 -10.66 9.03
N VAL A 110 -32.43 -11.30 7.90
CA VAL A 110 -32.59 -10.64 6.60
C VAL A 110 -33.87 -9.80 6.61
N THR A 111 -33.75 -8.49 6.43
CA THR A 111 -34.89 -7.56 6.41
C THR A 111 -35.28 -7.15 4.99
N GLU A 112 -34.33 -7.16 4.05
CA GLU A 112 -34.57 -6.82 2.65
C GLU A 112 -33.72 -7.66 1.71
N ILE A 113 -34.29 -8.01 0.56
CA ILE A 113 -33.57 -8.58 -0.59
C ILE A 113 -33.99 -7.80 -1.83
N ARG A 114 -33.03 -7.12 -2.46
CA ARG A 114 -33.23 -6.31 -3.66
C ARG A 114 -32.48 -6.94 -4.83
N LYS A 115 -33.24 -7.47 -5.79
CA LYS A 115 -32.69 -7.99 -7.05
C LYS A 115 -32.57 -6.83 -8.05
N PHE A 116 -31.36 -6.30 -8.22
CA PHE A 116 -31.11 -5.24 -9.19
C PHE A 116 -31.12 -5.77 -10.62
N SER A 117 -30.52 -6.94 -10.81
CA SER A 117 -30.45 -7.66 -12.08
C SER A 117 -30.21 -9.15 -11.84
N ASP A 118 -30.08 -9.92 -12.92
CA ASP A 118 -29.73 -11.36 -12.84
C ASP A 118 -28.31 -11.59 -12.29
N THR A 119 -27.46 -10.57 -12.36
CA THR A 119 -26.05 -10.61 -11.99
C THR A 119 -25.75 -9.88 -10.68
N THR A 120 -26.67 -9.10 -10.13
CA THR A 120 -26.42 -8.30 -8.92
C THR A 120 -27.62 -8.30 -7.97
N ILE A 121 -27.37 -8.68 -6.72
CA ILE A 121 -28.36 -8.67 -5.63
C ILE A 121 -27.81 -7.88 -4.45
N GLY A 122 -28.61 -6.97 -3.91
CA GLY A 122 -28.37 -6.40 -2.58
C GLY A 122 -29.25 -7.08 -1.54
N PHE A 123 -28.77 -7.14 -0.31
CA PHE A 123 -29.59 -7.57 0.82
C PHE A 123 -29.22 -6.78 2.08
N THR A 124 -30.18 -6.67 2.98
CA THR A 124 -30.05 -5.95 4.24
C THR A 124 -30.36 -6.88 5.39
N ILE A 125 -29.59 -6.77 6.47
CA ILE A 125 -29.76 -7.53 7.69
C ILE A 125 -29.82 -6.60 8.91
N GLU A 126 -30.51 -7.07 9.95
CA GLU A 126 -30.49 -6.49 11.29
C GLU A 126 -29.85 -7.44 12.29
N ILE A 127 -29.14 -6.88 13.27
CA ILE A 127 -28.59 -7.61 14.42
C ILE A 127 -29.12 -7.02 15.72
N ALA A 128 -29.46 -7.87 16.68
CA ALA A 128 -30.04 -7.43 17.96
C ALA A 128 -29.06 -6.62 18.81
N ASN A 129 -27.78 -6.98 18.77
CA ASN A 129 -26.69 -6.36 19.51
C ASN A 129 -25.84 -5.44 18.62
N ARG A 130 -26.51 -4.54 17.88
CA ARG A 130 -25.86 -3.68 16.88
C ARG A 130 -24.71 -2.83 17.43
N ASP A 131 -24.82 -2.34 18.65
CA ASP A 131 -23.81 -1.51 19.30
C ASP A 131 -22.49 -2.26 19.59
N ASP A 132 -22.52 -3.60 19.61
CA ASP A 132 -21.33 -4.43 19.79
C ASP A 132 -20.49 -4.53 18.50
N LEU A 133 -21.10 -4.27 17.33
CA LEU A 133 -20.42 -4.28 16.04
C LEU A 133 -19.88 -2.88 15.72
N VAL A 134 -18.61 -2.65 16.05
CA VAL A 134 -17.88 -1.44 15.67
C VAL A 134 -17.00 -1.77 14.48
N PHE A 135 -17.21 -1.11 13.35
CA PHE A 135 -16.43 -1.29 12.13
C PHE A 135 -16.06 0.06 11.51
N LEU A 136 -15.03 0.07 10.66
CA LEU A 136 -14.62 1.21 9.86
C LEU A 136 -15.20 1.13 8.45
N PRO A 137 -15.61 2.26 7.86
CA PRO A 137 -16.24 2.24 6.55
C PRO A 137 -15.25 1.76 5.48
N GLY A 138 -15.63 0.67 4.80
CA GLY A 138 -14.77 -0.06 3.87
C GLY A 138 -14.56 -1.52 4.27
N GLN A 139 -14.66 -1.84 5.57
CA GLN A 139 -14.49 -3.19 6.09
C GLN A 139 -15.60 -4.16 5.64
N TYR A 140 -15.33 -5.46 5.85
CA TYR A 140 -16.21 -6.56 5.50
C TYR A 140 -16.48 -7.52 6.66
N VAL A 141 -17.37 -8.48 6.40
CA VAL A 141 -17.65 -9.63 7.26
C VAL A 141 -17.63 -10.91 6.46
N ASN A 142 -17.31 -12.01 7.13
CA ASN A 142 -17.43 -13.36 6.57
C ASN A 142 -18.81 -13.92 6.95
N ILE A 143 -19.70 -14.05 5.98
CA ILE A 143 -21.07 -14.58 6.16
C ILE A 143 -21.08 -16.08 5.86
N THR A 144 -21.59 -16.87 6.80
CA THR A 144 -21.80 -18.31 6.61
C THR A 144 -22.88 -18.55 5.57
N VAL A 145 -22.60 -19.39 4.57
CA VAL A 145 -23.56 -19.73 3.54
C VAL A 145 -24.65 -20.65 4.13
N PRO A 146 -25.94 -20.29 4.04
CA PRO A 146 -27.00 -21.08 4.65
C PRO A 146 -27.07 -22.53 4.15
N GLY A 147 -26.89 -23.47 5.09
CA GLY A 147 -26.90 -24.90 4.86
C GLY A 147 -25.52 -25.52 4.59
N THR A 148 -24.43 -24.77 4.73
CA THR A 148 -23.06 -25.27 4.62
C THR A 148 -22.17 -24.68 5.74
N GLU A 149 -20.93 -25.16 5.84
CA GLU A 149 -19.91 -24.57 6.73
C GLU A 149 -19.06 -23.50 6.03
N ALA A 150 -19.25 -23.33 4.71
CA ALA A 150 -18.48 -22.37 3.91
C ALA A 150 -18.88 -20.94 4.25
N THR A 151 -17.90 -20.04 4.27
CA THR A 151 -18.11 -18.59 4.46
C THR A 151 -17.78 -17.81 3.19
N ARG A 152 -18.35 -16.61 3.05
CA ARG A 152 -17.99 -15.66 1.99
C ARG A 152 -17.88 -14.25 2.53
N SER A 153 -16.84 -13.53 2.08
CA SER A 153 -16.54 -12.16 2.46
C SER A 153 -17.47 -11.18 1.73
N TYR A 154 -18.10 -10.27 2.47
CA TYR A 154 -18.94 -9.22 1.92
C TYR A 154 -18.72 -7.90 2.65
N SER A 155 -18.28 -6.88 1.90
CA SER A 155 -18.06 -5.53 2.43
C SER A 155 -19.39 -4.84 2.70
N PHE A 156 -19.43 -4.07 3.80
CA PHE A 156 -20.61 -3.29 4.13
C PHE A 156 -20.87 -2.22 3.06
N SER A 157 -22.12 -2.04 2.66
CA SER A 157 -22.59 -0.93 1.78
C SER A 157 -23.36 0.17 2.52
N THR A 158 -23.36 0.08 3.86
CA THR A 158 -23.90 1.03 4.83
C THR A 158 -22.79 1.58 5.70
N GLY A 159 -22.93 2.81 6.19
CA GLY A 159 -21.95 3.40 7.11
C GLY A 159 -22.02 2.80 8.53
N PRO A 160 -20.99 3.06 9.35
CA PRO A 160 -20.78 2.41 10.64
C PRO A 160 -21.80 2.77 11.72
N THR A 161 -22.57 3.84 11.54
CA THR A 161 -23.63 4.27 12.47
C THR A 161 -25.02 3.81 12.02
N SER A 162 -25.13 3.17 10.87
CA SER A 162 -26.41 2.63 10.36
C SER A 162 -26.90 1.48 11.23
N LYS A 163 -28.21 1.48 11.53
CA LYS A 163 -28.86 0.43 12.33
C LYS A 163 -28.93 -0.90 11.58
N GLU A 164 -29.22 -0.81 10.29
CA GLU A 164 -29.23 -1.93 9.36
C GLU A 164 -27.88 -2.05 8.67
N LEU A 165 -27.52 -3.26 8.26
CA LEU A 165 -26.29 -3.58 7.54
C LEU A 165 -26.66 -4.07 6.14
N SER A 166 -26.24 -3.36 5.10
CA SER A 166 -26.51 -3.77 3.72
C SER A 166 -25.25 -4.26 3.02
N PHE A 167 -25.44 -5.10 2.01
CA PHE A 167 -24.39 -5.70 1.19
C PHE A 167 -24.79 -5.68 -0.27
N LEU A 168 -23.80 -5.70 -1.16
CA LEU A 168 -24.00 -5.79 -2.61
C LEU A 168 -23.20 -6.98 -3.15
N VAL A 169 -23.87 -7.90 -3.83
CA VAL A 169 -23.30 -9.19 -4.22
C VAL A 169 -23.42 -9.41 -5.72
N LYS A 170 -22.28 -9.71 -6.35
CA LYS A 170 -22.25 -10.23 -7.72
C LYS A 170 -22.68 -11.70 -7.68
N ILE A 171 -23.69 -12.02 -8.46
CA ILE A 171 -24.19 -13.38 -8.61
C ILE A 171 -23.39 -14.10 -9.69
N THR A 172 -22.70 -15.15 -9.26
CA THR A 172 -21.92 -16.06 -10.11
C THR A 172 -22.59 -17.42 -10.19
N ASP A 173 -22.58 -18.04 -11.37
CA ASP A 173 -23.15 -19.38 -11.55
C ASP A 173 -22.35 -20.43 -10.79
N GLY A 174 -23.04 -21.30 -10.04
CA GLY A 174 -22.40 -22.33 -9.22
C GLY A 174 -21.79 -21.81 -7.91
N GLY A 175 -21.84 -20.51 -7.63
CA GLY A 175 -21.42 -19.95 -6.34
C GLY A 175 -22.40 -20.31 -5.22
N LEU A 176 -21.92 -20.88 -4.10
CA LEU A 176 -22.79 -21.36 -3.02
C LEU A 176 -23.71 -20.25 -2.45
N MET A 177 -23.15 -19.07 -2.17
CA MET A 177 -23.94 -17.92 -1.72
C MET A 177 -24.81 -17.35 -2.85
N SER A 178 -24.29 -17.30 -4.08
CA SER A 178 -25.03 -16.86 -5.27
C SER A 178 -26.31 -17.68 -5.48
N GLU A 179 -26.23 -19.00 -5.35
CA GLU A 179 -27.39 -19.91 -5.46
C GLU A 179 -28.39 -19.71 -4.33
N TYR A 180 -27.92 -19.48 -3.09
CA TYR A 180 -28.77 -19.11 -1.96
C TYR A 180 -29.54 -17.80 -2.26
N LEU A 181 -28.83 -16.71 -2.57
CA LEU A 181 -29.43 -15.40 -2.81
C LEU A 181 -30.36 -15.39 -4.03
N ARG A 182 -30.02 -16.12 -5.10
CA ARG A 182 -30.81 -16.19 -6.33
C ARG A 182 -32.16 -16.87 -6.10
N SER A 183 -32.16 -18.00 -5.37
CA SER A 183 -33.28 -18.95 -5.40
C SER A 183 -33.91 -19.30 -4.05
N ARG A 184 -33.18 -19.18 -2.95
CA ARG A 184 -33.61 -19.65 -1.62
C ARG A 184 -33.86 -18.54 -0.62
N ALA A 185 -33.11 -17.45 -0.70
CA ALA A 185 -33.11 -16.38 0.29
C ALA A 185 -34.49 -15.71 0.42
N GLN A 186 -34.93 -15.50 1.66
CA GLN A 186 -36.19 -14.85 1.99
C GLN A 186 -36.01 -13.85 3.14
N VAL A 187 -36.83 -12.80 3.13
CA VAL A 187 -36.95 -11.90 4.30
C VAL A 187 -37.40 -12.73 5.50
N GLY A 188 -36.71 -12.55 6.63
CA GLY A 188 -36.86 -13.34 7.84
C GLY A 188 -35.84 -14.46 8.00
N ASP A 189 -35.04 -14.76 6.97
CA ASP A 189 -33.96 -15.74 7.08
C ASP A 189 -32.92 -15.29 8.12
N THR A 190 -32.34 -16.26 8.82
CA THR A 190 -31.26 -16.03 9.77
C THR A 190 -29.91 -16.25 9.08
N LEU A 191 -29.01 -15.27 9.19
CA LEU A 191 -27.63 -15.38 8.72
C LEU A 191 -26.68 -15.20 9.90
N GLU A 192 -25.62 -16.02 9.94
CA GLU A 192 -24.51 -15.85 10.87
C GLU A 192 -23.31 -15.26 10.13
N PHE A 193 -22.61 -14.33 10.76
CA PHE A 193 -21.40 -13.75 10.21
C PHE A 193 -20.37 -13.45 11.29
N THR A 194 -19.10 -13.35 10.88
CA THR A 194 -17.99 -12.95 11.74
C THR A 194 -17.30 -11.69 11.19
N GLY A 195 -16.99 -10.74 12.07
CA GLY A 195 -16.21 -9.54 11.74
C GLY A 195 -16.37 -8.40 12.75
N PRO A 196 -15.96 -7.17 12.39
CA PRO A 196 -15.48 -6.77 11.07
C PRO A 196 -14.06 -7.25 10.78
N MET A 197 -13.68 -7.19 9.51
CA MET A 197 -12.38 -7.59 8.97
C MET A 197 -11.94 -6.62 7.87
N GLY A 198 -10.65 -6.64 7.51
CA GLY A 198 -10.08 -5.85 6.43
C GLY A 198 -9.35 -4.58 6.86
N SER A 199 -8.29 -4.24 6.11
CA SER A 199 -7.50 -3.00 6.20
C SER A 199 -7.92 -1.93 5.19
N PHE A 200 -8.77 -2.26 4.22
CA PHE A 200 -9.38 -1.28 3.32
C PHE A 200 -10.48 -0.50 4.05
N PHE A 201 -10.17 0.71 4.50
CA PHE A 201 -11.13 1.59 5.14
C PHE A 201 -10.76 3.06 4.98
N LEU A 202 -11.76 3.94 5.14
CA LEU A 202 -11.56 5.39 5.08
C LEU A 202 -10.56 5.85 6.15
N ARG A 203 -9.42 6.40 5.71
CA ARG A 203 -8.51 7.13 6.59
C ARG A 203 -9.02 8.54 6.87
N GLU A 204 -8.42 9.19 7.87
CA GLU A 204 -8.68 10.60 8.12
C GLU A 204 -8.40 11.42 6.86
N GLN A 205 -9.43 12.10 6.35
CA GLN A 205 -9.32 12.82 5.10
C GLN A 205 -8.51 14.10 5.30
N LYS A 206 -7.27 14.10 4.80
CA LYS A 206 -6.35 15.26 4.85
C LYS A 206 -6.21 15.98 3.51
N ARG A 207 -6.74 15.37 2.44
CA ARG A 207 -6.64 15.83 1.05
C ARG A 207 -7.80 15.27 0.21
N ARG A 208 -7.74 15.53 -1.10
CA ARG A 208 -8.69 14.99 -2.08
C ARG A 208 -8.72 13.46 -2.02
N ALA A 209 -9.90 12.88 -2.20
CA ALA A 209 -10.05 11.44 -2.39
C ALA A 209 -10.54 11.11 -3.81
N LEU A 210 -9.91 10.13 -4.45
CA LEU A 210 -10.39 9.50 -5.68
C LEU A 210 -10.83 8.07 -5.36
N LEU A 211 -12.13 7.82 -5.46
CA LEU A 211 -12.75 6.53 -5.21
C LEU A 211 -12.94 5.81 -6.55
N LEU A 212 -12.54 4.54 -6.64
CA LEU A 212 -12.60 3.74 -7.87
C LEU A 212 -13.32 2.43 -7.59
N ALA A 213 -14.49 2.23 -8.18
CA ALA A 213 -15.29 1.02 -8.00
C ALA A 213 -15.38 0.19 -9.29
N GLY A 214 -15.16 -1.12 -9.17
CA GLY A 214 -15.45 -2.11 -10.21
C GLY A 214 -16.60 -3.03 -9.83
N GLY A 215 -17.73 -2.98 -10.53
CA GLY A 215 -18.87 -3.87 -10.28
C GLY A 215 -19.44 -3.74 -8.85
N THR A 216 -19.40 -4.81 -8.06
CA THR A 216 -19.83 -4.77 -6.65
C THR A 216 -18.77 -4.24 -5.69
N GLY A 217 -17.58 -3.90 -6.18
CA GLY A 217 -16.60 -3.06 -5.48
C GLY A 217 -17.14 -1.67 -5.08
N LEU A 218 -18.33 -1.31 -5.57
CA LEU A 218 -19.08 -0.15 -5.09
C LEU A 218 -19.47 -0.26 -3.60
N ALA A 219 -19.68 -1.46 -3.06
CA ALA A 219 -20.14 -1.66 -1.69
C ALA A 219 -19.32 -0.91 -0.62
N PRO A 220 -18.01 -1.18 -0.46
CA PRO A 220 -17.23 -0.50 0.57
C PRO A 220 -17.18 1.03 0.35
N LEU A 221 -17.20 1.49 -0.92
CA LEU A 221 -17.20 2.92 -1.23
C LEU A 221 -18.52 3.60 -0.84
N LEU A 222 -19.67 2.90 -0.89
CA LEU A 222 -20.93 3.43 -0.36
C LEU A 222 -20.90 3.59 1.16
N SER A 223 -20.18 2.71 1.87
CA SER A 223 -19.94 2.84 3.32
C SER A 223 -19.04 4.03 3.65
N ILE A 224 -17.98 4.23 2.85
CA ILE A 224 -17.08 5.40 2.92
C ILE A 224 -17.87 6.70 2.71
N LEU A 225 -18.68 6.77 1.64
CA LEU A 225 -19.51 7.94 1.35
C LEU A 225 -20.53 8.22 2.45
N ASP A 226 -21.13 7.18 3.05
CA ASP A 226 -22.05 7.38 4.18
C ASP A 226 -21.36 7.98 5.40
N LYS A 227 -20.11 7.55 5.70
CA LYS A 227 -19.31 8.16 6.77
C LYS A 227 -18.95 9.60 6.45
N MET A 228 -18.44 9.86 5.24
CA MET A 228 -18.07 11.22 4.80
C MET A 228 -19.25 12.17 4.90
N ARG A 229 -20.48 11.72 4.59
CA ARG A 229 -21.71 12.51 4.73
C ARG A 229 -21.95 13.04 6.14
N THR A 230 -21.47 12.34 7.16
CA THR A 230 -21.64 12.72 8.56
C THR A 230 -20.48 13.53 9.13
N ASP A 231 -19.33 13.55 8.45
CA ASP A 231 -18.11 14.22 8.91
C ASP A 231 -17.96 15.60 8.25
N ALA A 232 -17.38 16.56 8.98
CA ALA A 232 -17.20 17.94 8.54
C ALA A 232 -15.90 18.13 7.70
N ALA A 233 -15.61 17.22 6.77
CA ALA A 233 -14.42 17.31 5.93
C ALA A 233 -14.69 18.12 4.64
N ASP A 234 -13.85 19.11 4.36
CA ASP A 234 -14.02 20.06 3.25
C ASP A 234 -13.25 19.66 1.96
N HIS A 235 -12.64 18.49 1.92
CA HIS A 235 -11.81 18.08 0.78
C HIS A 235 -12.65 17.46 -0.36
N PRO A 236 -12.35 17.75 -1.64
CA PRO A 236 -13.07 17.16 -2.77
C PRO A 236 -13.00 15.63 -2.79
N VAL A 237 -14.12 15.01 -3.19
CA VAL A 237 -14.22 13.56 -3.37
C VAL A 237 -14.79 13.28 -4.74
N HIS A 238 -14.11 12.48 -5.54
CA HIS A 238 -14.62 12.03 -6.83
C HIS A 238 -14.68 10.51 -6.89
N LEU A 239 -15.80 9.95 -7.35
CA LEU A 239 -15.96 8.52 -7.61
C LEU A 239 -16.00 8.24 -9.11
N VAL A 240 -15.20 7.28 -9.58
CA VAL A 240 -15.37 6.68 -10.90
C VAL A 240 -15.87 5.24 -10.74
N TYR A 241 -17.07 4.97 -11.25
CA TYR A 241 -17.72 3.67 -11.15
C TYR A 241 -17.76 2.92 -12.48
N GLY A 242 -16.99 1.84 -12.60
CA GLY A 242 -16.92 1.02 -13.81
C GLY A 242 -17.67 -0.31 -13.66
N VAL A 243 -18.43 -0.68 -14.70
CA VAL A 243 -19.09 -1.99 -14.78
C VAL A 243 -18.98 -2.62 -16.17
N SER A 244 -19.29 -3.91 -16.29
CA SER A 244 -19.21 -4.62 -17.57
C SER A 244 -20.41 -4.39 -18.48
N SER A 245 -21.62 -4.29 -17.92
CA SER A 245 -22.88 -4.15 -18.67
C SER A 245 -23.85 -3.17 -18.00
N ASP A 246 -24.84 -2.67 -18.75
CA ASP A 246 -25.87 -1.77 -18.21
C ASP A 246 -26.64 -2.39 -17.03
N ALA A 247 -26.80 -3.72 -17.01
CA ALA A 247 -27.49 -4.45 -15.95
C ALA A 247 -26.69 -4.49 -14.63
N ASP A 248 -25.40 -4.16 -14.67
CA ASP A 248 -24.54 -4.11 -13.50
C ASP A 248 -24.46 -2.69 -12.90
N LEU A 249 -25.01 -1.67 -13.57
CA LEU A 249 -25.13 -0.32 -13.02
C LEU A 249 -26.21 -0.27 -11.94
N VAL A 250 -25.78 -0.41 -10.69
CA VAL A 250 -26.66 -0.41 -9.52
C VAL A 250 -26.38 0.79 -8.62
N GLU A 251 -27.32 1.11 -7.74
CA GLU A 251 -27.17 2.16 -6.72
C GLU A 251 -26.90 3.58 -7.27
N LEU A 252 -27.13 3.85 -8.57
CA LEU A 252 -26.98 5.19 -9.14
C LEU A 252 -27.87 6.23 -8.44
N ASP A 253 -29.11 5.86 -8.06
CA ASP A 253 -30.00 6.74 -7.30
C ASP A 253 -29.39 7.16 -5.95
N LYS A 254 -28.68 6.23 -5.28
CA LYS A 254 -28.02 6.48 -3.99
C LYS A 254 -26.79 7.38 -4.17
N LEU A 255 -26.03 7.20 -5.26
CA LEU A 255 -24.95 8.12 -5.62
C LEU A 255 -25.48 9.54 -5.87
N GLU A 256 -26.61 9.67 -6.55
CA GLU A 256 -27.31 10.95 -6.77
C GLU A 256 -27.92 11.55 -5.49
N GLU A 257 -28.13 10.77 -4.44
CA GLU A 257 -28.49 11.28 -3.11
C GLU A 257 -27.26 11.80 -2.36
N TYR A 258 -26.11 11.15 -2.53
CA TYR A 258 -24.86 11.65 -1.98
C TYR A 258 -24.45 12.98 -2.60
N THR A 259 -24.59 13.19 -3.92
CA THR A 259 -24.28 14.50 -4.55
C THR A 259 -25.09 15.66 -3.97
N LYS A 260 -26.30 15.37 -3.44
CA LYS A 260 -27.17 16.37 -2.80
C LYS A 260 -26.82 16.64 -1.34
N SER A 261 -26.21 15.67 -0.66
CA SER A 261 -25.91 15.74 0.78
C SER A 261 -24.43 15.94 1.10
N LEU A 262 -23.56 15.76 0.11
CA LEU A 262 -22.12 15.97 0.13
C LEU A 262 -21.75 16.96 -1.00
N PRO A 263 -21.75 18.28 -0.74
CA PRO A 263 -21.48 19.29 -1.77
C PRO A 263 -20.12 19.16 -2.48
N GLN A 264 -19.15 18.51 -1.84
CA GLN A 264 -17.81 18.24 -2.33
C GLN A 264 -17.67 16.92 -3.10
N PHE A 265 -18.76 16.13 -3.19
CA PHE A 265 -18.79 14.84 -3.88
C PHE A 265 -19.31 14.97 -5.31
N THR A 266 -18.57 14.41 -6.25
CA THR A 266 -19.01 14.16 -7.63
C THR A 266 -18.74 12.72 -8.02
N PHE A 267 -19.44 12.23 -9.04
CA PHE A 267 -19.15 10.91 -9.58
C PHE A 267 -19.40 10.84 -11.08
N ASP A 268 -18.65 9.96 -11.72
CA ASP A 268 -18.87 9.50 -13.08
C ASP A 268 -18.98 7.97 -13.10
N TYR A 269 -19.59 7.44 -14.13
CA TYR A 269 -19.65 5.99 -14.35
C TYR A 269 -19.39 5.63 -15.81
N CYS A 270 -18.85 4.44 -16.04
CA CYS A 270 -18.62 3.90 -17.38
C CYS A 270 -19.05 2.43 -17.49
N VAL A 271 -19.40 2.03 -18.71
CA VAL A 271 -19.73 0.64 -19.05
C VAL A 271 -18.79 0.15 -20.13
N SER A 272 -18.15 -1.01 -19.93
CA SER A 272 -17.18 -1.52 -20.88
C SER A 272 -17.80 -2.11 -22.14
N ASP A 273 -19.06 -2.58 -22.09
CA ASP A 273 -19.79 -3.04 -23.27
C ASP A 273 -19.98 -1.90 -24.30
N PRO A 274 -19.40 -2.01 -25.51
CA PRO A 274 -19.57 -1.01 -26.56
C PRO A 274 -21.03 -0.77 -26.97
N ALA A 275 -21.91 -1.76 -26.77
CA ALA A 275 -23.34 -1.66 -27.06
C ALA A 275 -24.14 -0.90 -25.99
N SER A 276 -23.51 -0.55 -24.87
CA SER A 276 -24.11 0.19 -23.76
C SER A 276 -24.72 1.53 -24.22
N SER A 277 -25.77 1.92 -23.49
CA SER A 277 -26.40 3.24 -23.58
C SER A 277 -25.81 4.29 -22.62
N ALA A 278 -24.84 3.90 -21.78
CA ALA A 278 -24.22 4.76 -20.79
C ALA A 278 -23.51 5.98 -21.44
N PRO A 279 -23.47 7.13 -20.75
CA PRO A 279 -22.79 8.34 -21.23
C PRO A 279 -21.31 8.08 -21.54
N ASN A 280 -20.63 7.33 -20.66
CA ASN A 280 -19.24 6.96 -20.83
C ASN A 280 -19.12 5.47 -21.12
N LYS A 281 -18.29 5.13 -22.10
CA LYS A 281 -17.97 3.76 -22.49
C LYS A 281 -16.51 3.45 -22.23
N GLY A 282 -16.21 2.20 -21.92
CA GLY A 282 -14.84 1.73 -21.66
C GLY A 282 -14.60 1.48 -20.18
N TYR A 283 -13.41 1.85 -19.70
CA TYR A 283 -12.91 1.52 -18.37
C TYR A 283 -12.67 2.78 -17.54
N VAL A 284 -12.59 2.62 -16.22
CA VAL A 284 -12.47 3.74 -15.26
C VAL A 284 -11.28 4.65 -15.55
N THR A 285 -10.17 4.10 -16.03
CA THR A 285 -8.95 4.86 -16.38
C THR A 285 -9.20 5.88 -17.50
N GLY A 286 -10.17 5.65 -18.37
CA GLY A 286 -10.54 6.59 -19.43
C GLY A 286 -11.30 7.82 -18.94
N LEU A 287 -11.68 7.88 -17.66
CA LEU A 287 -12.39 8.99 -17.03
C LEU A 287 -11.50 9.78 -16.06
N PHE A 288 -10.20 9.51 -16.06
CA PHE A 288 -9.28 10.27 -15.23
C PHE A 288 -9.06 11.64 -15.85
N GLU A 289 -9.31 12.67 -15.05
CA GLU A 289 -8.94 14.04 -15.39
C GLU A 289 -7.75 14.45 -14.49
N PRO A 290 -6.85 15.32 -14.96
CA PRO A 290 -5.73 15.80 -14.14
C PRO A 290 -6.18 16.36 -12.78
N ALA A 291 -7.36 16.99 -12.72
CA ALA A 291 -7.93 17.50 -11.48
C ALA A 291 -8.33 16.41 -10.46
N HIS A 292 -8.60 15.18 -10.92
CA HIS A 292 -8.87 14.04 -10.04
C HIS A 292 -7.59 13.55 -9.37
N LEU A 293 -6.47 13.61 -10.08
CA LEU A 293 -5.17 13.15 -9.62
C LEU A 293 -4.38 14.21 -8.84
N ASN A 294 -4.68 15.49 -9.08
CA ASN A 294 -4.11 16.63 -8.34
C ASN A 294 -2.58 16.56 -8.22
N ASP A 295 -1.92 16.25 -9.33
CA ASP A 295 -0.46 16.08 -9.43
C ASP A 295 0.14 15.10 -8.39
N GLY A 296 -0.65 14.13 -7.94
CA GLY A 296 -0.26 13.14 -6.93
C GLY A 296 -0.74 13.44 -5.51
N ASP A 297 -1.18 14.67 -5.19
CA ASP A 297 -1.76 14.99 -3.89
C ASP A 297 -3.24 14.55 -3.80
N VAL A 298 -3.41 13.23 -3.79
CA VAL A 298 -4.69 12.53 -3.73
C VAL A 298 -4.55 11.22 -2.95
N ASP A 299 -5.57 10.89 -2.17
CA ASP A 299 -5.75 9.55 -1.60
C ASP A 299 -6.63 8.73 -2.55
N VAL A 300 -6.08 7.66 -3.12
CA VAL A 300 -6.83 6.76 -4.01
C VAL A 300 -7.37 5.58 -3.21
N TYR A 301 -8.67 5.30 -3.35
CA TYR A 301 -9.34 4.14 -2.77
C TYR A 301 -9.95 3.31 -3.89
N LEU A 302 -9.42 2.11 -4.14
CA LEU A 302 -9.84 1.25 -5.24
C LEU A 302 -10.41 -0.06 -4.72
N CYS A 303 -11.65 -0.38 -5.06
CA CYS A 303 -12.21 -1.71 -4.82
C CYS A 303 -12.80 -2.30 -6.10
N GLY A 304 -12.35 -3.48 -6.48
CA GLY A 304 -12.75 -4.10 -7.73
C GLY A 304 -12.09 -5.45 -8.03
N PRO A 305 -12.29 -5.99 -9.24
CA PRO A 305 -11.64 -7.21 -9.65
C PRO A 305 -10.13 -6.98 -9.86
N PRO A 306 -9.25 -7.98 -9.65
CA PRO A 306 -7.80 -7.82 -9.78
C PRO A 306 -7.33 -7.13 -11.07
N PRO A 307 -7.86 -7.48 -12.27
CA PRO A 307 -7.42 -6.82 -13.51
C PRO A 307 -7.68 -5.31 -13.55
N MET A 308 -8.67 -4.82 -12.80
CA MET A 308 -8.93 -3.38 -12.68
C MET A 308 -7.88 -2.69 -11.81
N VAL A 309 -7.46 -3.34 -10.71
CA VAL A 309 -6.45 -2.79 -9.81
C VAL A 309 -5.13 -2.60 -10.55
N GLU A 310 -4.70 -3.64 -11.26
CA GLU A 310 -3.45 -3.60 -12.04
C GLU A 310 -3.54 -2.59 -13.20
N ALA A 311 -4.67 -2.53 -13.91
CA ALA A 311 -4.86 -1.56 -14.98
C ALA A 311 -4.80 -0.10 -14.49
N VAL A 312 -5.30 0.19 -13.29
CA VAL A 312 -5.21 1.52 -12.69
C VAL A 312 -3.76 1.84 -12.29
N ARG A 313 -3.05 0.89 -11.66
CA ARG A 313 -1.63 1.03 -11.32
C ARG A 313 -0.77 1.33 -12.54
N ASP A 314 -0.92 0.53 -13.60
CA ASP A 314 -0.19 0.72 -14.86
C ASP A 314 -0.51 2.07 -15.49
N HIS A 315 -1.78 2.49 -15.44
CA HIS A 315 -2.19 3.78 -15.98
C HIS A 315 -1.54 4.96 -15.22
N LEU A 316 -1.60 4.96 -13.88
CA LEU A 316 -0.96 5.98 -13.04
C LEU A 316 0.56 6.06 -13.30
N LYS A 317 1.22 4.90 -13.40
CA LYS A 317 2.64 4.79 -13.73
C LYS A 317 2.94 5.37 -15.12
N SER A 318 2.10 5.09 -16.11
CA SER A 318 2.27 5.60 -17.47
C SER A 318 2.11 7.13 -17.59
N GLU A 319 1.26 7.72 -16.74
CA GLU A 319 1.08 9.17 -16.62
C GLU A 319 2.15 9.83 -15.74
N GLY A 320 3.03 9.03 -15.10
CA GLY A 320 4.06 9.53 -14.19
C GLY A 320 3.50 10.09 -12.88
N VAL A 321 2.29 9.69 -12.49
CA VAL A 321 1.62 10.14 -11.27
C VAL A 321 1.80 9.10 -10.17
N THR A 322 2.28 9.55 -9.00
CA THR A 322 2.27 8.74 -7.78
C THR A 322 1.31 9.39 -6.78
N PRO A 323 0.19 8.74 -6.44
CA PRO A 323 -0.68 9.22 -5.37
C PRO A 323 0.04 9.30 -4.03
N ALA A 324 -0.39 10.23 -3.17
CA ALA A 324 0.10 10.35 -1.81
C ALA A 324 -0.15 9.04 -1.03
N ASN A 325 -1.34 8.47 -1.22
CA ASN A 325 -1.73 7.18 -0.68
C ASN A 325 -2.53 6.38 -1.72
N PHE A 326 -2.27 5.08 -1.82
CA PHE A 326 -3.05 4.17 -2.67
C PHE A 326 -3.54 2.97 -1.85
N TYR A 327 -4.83 2.94 -1.55
CA TYR A 327 -5.51 1.88 -0.82
C TYR A 327 -6.31 1.02 -1.79
N PHE A 328 -6.21 -0.30 -1.70
CA PHE A 328 -6.99 -1.17 -2.58
C PHE A 328 -7.51 -2.45 -1.92
N GLU A 329 -8.61 -2.95 -2.46
CA GLU A 329 -9.23 -4.24 -2.13
C GLU A 329 -9.58 -5.00 -3.41
N LYS A 330 -9.10 -6.25 -3.52
CA LYS A 330 -9.35 -7.13 -4.67
C LYS A 330 -10.39 -8.19 -4.32
N PHE A 331 -11.48 -8.23 -5.08
CA PHE A 331 -12.45 -9.33 -5.00
C PHE A 331 -12.21 -10.35 -6.10
N ASN A 332 -11.79 -11.58 -5.77
CA ASN A 332 -11.81 -12.66 -6.75
C ASN A 332 -13.23 -13.21 -6.89
N ASN A 333 -13.74 -13.12 -8.12
CA ASN A 333 -14.94 -13.85 -8.51
C ASN A 333 -14.59 -15.34 -8.53
N ALA A 334 -15.24 -16.15 -7.69
CA ALA A 334 -15.04 -17.60 -7.68
C ALA A 334 -15.32 -18.24 -9.07
N ALA A 335 -14.29 -18.90 -9.59
CA ALA A 335 -14.22 -19.93 -10.65
C ALA A 335 -14.55 -19.58 -12.11
N THR A 336 -13.53 -19.67 -12.98
CA THR A 336 -13.67 -20.36 -14.28
C THR A 336 -12.95 -21.71 -14.17
N PRO A 337 -13.59 -22.87 -14.42
CA PRO A 337 -12.87 -24.13 -14.48
C PRO A 337 -12.04 -24.17 -15.76
N SER A 338 -10.72 -24.09 -15.63
CA SER A 338 -9.78 -24.46 -16.68
C SER A 338 -9.97 -25.95 -17.02
N GLY A 339 -10.47 -26.23 -18.23
CA GLY A 339 -10.54 -27.59 -18.76
C GLY A 339 -9.41 -27.84 -19.75
N ALA A 340 -8.51 -28.78 -19.42
CA ALA A 340 -8.12 -29.93 -20.27
C ALA A 340 -6.88 -30.69 -19.72
N GLU A 341 -7.16 -31.90 -19.21
CA GLU A 341 -6.37 -33.16 -19.20
C GLU A 341 -4.88 -33.20 -18.78
N ALA A 342 -4.61 -33.84 -17.63
CA ALA A 342 -3.84 -35.09 -17.55
C ALA A 342 -4.06 -35.82 -16.19
N SER A 343 -4.07 -37.15 -16.24
CA SER A 343 -4.51 -38.12 -15.22
C SER A 343 -3.76 -38.19 -13.88
N ALA A 344 -4.49 -38.38 -12.78
CA ALA A 344 -4.02 -38.79 -11.43
C ALA A 344 -3.89 -40.34 -11.30
N PRO A 345 -3.27 -40.96 -10.25
CA PRO A 345 -3.76 -40.92 -8.82
C PRO A 345 -2.67 -41.12 -7.70
N PRO A 346 -3.01 -41.31 -6.40
CA PRO A 346 -3.93 -40.55 -5.54
C PRO A 346 -3.37 -40.17 -4.12
N ALA A 347 -4.14 -39.29 -3.46
CA ALA A 347 -4.39 -39.15 -2.00
C ALA A 347 -3.47 -38.28 -1.13
N ALA A 348 -3.96 -37.07 -0.81
CA ALA A 348 -4.11 -36.57 0.56
C ALA A 348 -5.26 -35.54 0.60
N GLU A 349 -5.72 -35.22 1.80
CA GLU A 349 -7.04 -34.73 2.19
C GLU A 349 -7.46 -33.34 1.66
N THR A 350 -8.78 -33.15 1.71
CA THR A 350 -9.56 -31.98 1.29
C THR A 350 -9.18 -30.69 2.00
N VAL A 351 -8.84 -29.66 1.23
CA VAL A 351 -8.89 -28.25 1.62
C VAL A 351 -9.87 -27.56 0.66
N GLU A 352 -11.01 -27.08 1.17
CA GLU A 352 -11.84 -26.11 0.45
C GLU A 352 -11.12 -24.77 0.49
N ALA A 353 -10.51 -24.38 -0.64
CA ALA A 353 -9.93 -23.05 -0.81
C ALA A 353 -11.04 -21.99 -0.76
N ALA A 354 -10.94 -21.06 0.19
CA ALA A 354 -11.61 -19.78 0.08
C ALA A 354 -11.10 -19.06 -1.20
N PRO A 355 -11.93 -18.30 -1.93
CA PRO A 355 -11.44 -17.51 -3.05
C PRO A 355 -10.34 -16.54 -2.57
N GLU A 356 -9.27 -16.38 -3.35
CA GLU A 356 -8.18 -15.45 -3.01
C GLU A 356 -8.75 -14.03 -2.93
N TYR A 357 -8.30 -13.27 -1.96
CA TYR A 357 -8.85 -11.96 -1.62
C TYR A 357 -7.66 -11.14 -1.18
N GLU A 358 -7.34 -9.98 -1.76
CA GLU A 358 -6.08 -9.27 -1.47
C GLU A 358 -6.35 -7.81 -1.07
N ILE A 359 -5.63 -7.31 -0.06
CA ILE A 359 -5.66 -5.90 0.38
C ILE A 359 -4.23 -5.36 0.43
N GLY A 360 -4.01 -4.09 0.06
CA GLY A 360 -2.70 -3.43 0.20
C GLY A 360 -2.76 -1.89 0.26
N GLU A 361 -1.65 -1.29 0.69
CA GLU A 361 -1.46 0.16 0.91
C GLU A 361 -0.06 0.61 0.48
N GLU A 362 0.05 1.72 -0.24
CA GLU A 362 1.34 2.34 -0.64
C GLU A 362 1.39 3.82 -0.20
N HIS A 363 2.52 4.25 0.37
CA HIS A 363 2.79 5.60 0.86
C HIS A 363 4.07 6.18 0.24
N GLN A 364 4.17 7.51 0.10
CA GLN A 364 5.42 8.20 -0.29
C GLN A 364 5.87 9.18 0.82
N PRO A 365 6.90 8.86 1.63
CA PRO A 365 7.36 9.71 2.73
C PRO A 365 8.63 10.54 2.42
N LEU A 366 8.69 11.76 2.96
CA LEU A 366 9.93 12.54 3.16
C LEU A 366 11.00 11.78 3.99
N SER A 367 10.56 10.88 4.88
CA SER A 367 11.44 10.06 5.72
C SER A 367 12.17 8.95 4.96
N GLU A 368 11.67 8.52 3.79
CA GLU A 368 12.37 7.52 2.96
C GLU A 368 13.62 8.11 2.31
N SER A 369 13.58 9.41 1.91
CA SER A 369 14.77 10.08 1.40
C SER A 369 15.85 10.15 2.48
N ASP A 370 15.52 10.55 3.72
CA ASP A 370 16.50 10.62 4.80
C ASP A 370 17.12 9.24 5.13
N ALA A 371 16.31 8.19 5.11
CA ALA A 371 16.74 6.82 5.35
C ALA A 371 17.71 6.32 4.26
N GLN A 372 17.44 6.61 2.98
CA GLN A 372 18.33 6.25 1.87
C GLN A 372 19.69 6.97 1.97
N PHE A 373 19.70 8.27 2.32
CA PHE A 373 20.95 9.01 2.54
C PHE A 373 21.70 8.56 3.80
N ASP A 374 21.00 8.13 4.85
CA ASP A 374 21.62 7.49 6.03
C ASP A 374 22.28 6.15 5.69
N ALA A 375 21.58 5.30 4.92
CA ALA A 375 22.12 4.03 4.45
C ALA A 375 23.36 4.24 3.57
N ARG A 376 23.31 5.21 2.64
CA ARG A 376 24.45 5.58 1.81
C ARG A 376 25.64 6.05 2.65
N MET A 377 25.42 6.96 3.61
CA MET A 377 26.47 7.43 4.51
C MET A 377 27.11 6.27 5.29
N ALA A 378 26.31 5.35 5.82
CA ALA A 378 26.83 4.19 6.55
C ALA A 378 27.73 3.30 5.67
N LEU A 379 27.32 3.06 4.41
CA LEU A 379 28.12 2.32 3.44
C LEU A 379 29.40 3.08 3.07
N GLU A 380 29.34 4.41 2.90
CA GLU A 380 30.48 5.26 2.58
C GLU A 380 31.50 5.31 3.71
N LEU A 381 31.06 5.36 4.98
CA LEU A 381 31.95 5.24 6.14
C LEU A 381 32.64 3.87 6.18
N GLY A 382 31.91 2.80 5.86
CA GLY A 382 32.48 1.45 5.71
C GLY A 382 33.51 1.38 4.57
N ALA A 383 33.19 1.93 3.41
CA ALA A 383 34.10 2.00 2.27
C ALA A 383 35.34 2.86 2.57
N MET A 384 35.17 3.97 3.29
CA MET A 384 36.25 4.83 3.77
C MET A 384 37.23 4.05 4.66
N GLU A 385 36.73 3.27 5.64
CA GLU A 385 37.60 2.47 6.51
C GLU A 385 38.41 1.42 5.73
N LEU A 386 37.84 0.90 4.65
CA LEU A 386 38.50 -0.10 3.81
C LEU A 386 39.55 0.50 2.87
N THR A 387 39.43 1.77 2.50
CA THR A 387 40.22 2.40 1.41
C THR A 387 41.18 3.48 1.88
N ILE A 388 40.88 4.18 2.98
CA ILE A 388 41.72 5.29 3.47
C ILE A 388 43.13 4.81 3.84
N GLY A 389 44.15 5.49 3.31
CA GLY A 389 45.55 5.10 3.43
C GLY A 389 45.95 3.85 2.61
N ARG A 390 45.06 3.31 1.77
CA ARG A 390 45.32 2.13 0.92
C ARG A 390 45.17 2.39 -0.58
N MET A 391 44.57 3.51 -0.97
CA MET A 391 44.44 3.92 -2.38
C MET A 391 45.80 4.22 -3.02
N THR A 392 45.96 3.92 -4.31
CA THR A 392 47.16 4.29 -5.07
C THR A 392 47.16 5.78 -5.42
N LYS A 393 48.30 6.30 -5.87
CA LYS A 393 48.39 7.70 -6.34
C LYS A 393 47.48 7.96 -7.53
N GLU A 394 47.36 6.99 -8.42
CA GLU A 394 46.48 7.04 -9.57
C GLU A 394 45.01 7.10 -9.13
N GLN A 395 44.61 6.26 -8.17
CA GLN A 395 43.26 6.28 -7.61
C GLN A 395 42.94 7.60 -6.89
N LEU A 396 43.87 8.15 -6.10
CA LEU A 396 43.69 9.45 -5.45
C LEU A 396 43.57 10.58 -6.48
N SER A 397 44.36 10.54 -7.55
CA SER A 397 44.26 11.51 -8.65
C SER A 397 42.94 11.41 -9.39
N GLU A 398 42.42 10.20 -9.61
CA GLU A 398 41.09 10.01 -10.21
C GLU A 398 39.98 10.50 -9.28
N TYR A 399 40.09 10.22 -7.97
CA TYR A 399 39.12 10.69 -7.00
C TYR A 399 39.05 12.22 -6.96
N ARG A 400 40.22 12.89 -7.04
CA ARG A 400 40.33 14.34 -7.15
C ARG A 400 39.63 14.88 -8.39
N ILE A 401 39.86 14.27 -9.56
CA ILE A 401 39.22 14.68 -10.82
C ILE A 401 37.70 14.56 -10.73
N LEU A 402 37.18 13.47 -10.17
CA LEU A 402 35.73 13.28 -10.00
C LEU A 402 35.13 14.34 -9.05
N ALA A 403 35.82 14.65 -7.95
CA ALA A 403 35.41 15.73 -7.05
C ALA A 403 35.36 17.09 -7.77
N GLU A 404 36.44 17.46 -8.48
CA GLU A 404 36.51 18.71 -9.24
C GLU A 404 35.40 18.79 -10.31
N THR A 405 35.15 17.70 -11.04
CA THR A 405 34.12 17.63 -12.08
C THR A 405 32.73 17.86 -11.52
N SER A 406 32.41 17.26 -10.36
CA SER A 406 31.11 17.47 -9.70
C SER A 406 30.87 18.92 -9.29
N CYS A 407 31.94 19.67 -8.99
CA CYS A 407 31.87 21.07 -8.59
C CYS A 407 31.59 22.02 -9.77
N GLU A 408 31.86 21.62 -11.03
CA GLU A 408 31.66 22.46 -12.22
C GLU A 408 30.18 22.81 -12.44
N SER A 409 29.27 21.99 -11.91
CA SER A 409 27.82 22.14 -12.04
C SER A 409 27.17 22.94 -10.90
N ILE A 410 27.98 23.53 -10.01
CA ILE A 410 27.54 24.33 -8.87
C ILE A 410 28.26 25.69 -8.88
N GLU A 411 27.53 26.76 -8.63
CA GLU A 411 28.09 28.09 -8.36
C GLU A 411 27.42 28.66 -7.10
N ASN A 412 28.18 28.80 -6.00
CA ASN A 412 27.66 29.17 -4.68
C ASN A 412 26.55 28.19 -4.20
N ASP A 413 25.31 28.67 -4.08
CA ASP A 413 24.16 27.93 -3.58
C ASP A 413 23.17 27.54 -4.70
N HIS A 414 23.59 27.59 -5.97
CA HIS A 414 22.75 27.21 -7.11
C HIS A 414 23.39 26.18 -8.03
N PHE A 415 22.55 25.30 -8.59
CA PHE A 415 22.95 24.42 -9.68
C PHE A 415 23.04 25.23 -10.98
N THR A 416 24.16 25.15 -11.69
CA THR A 416 24.27 25.64 -13.07
C THR A 416 23.76 24.61 -14.07
N ASP A 417 23.86 23.33 -13.73
CA ASP A 417 23.25 22.19 -14.42
C ASP A 417 23.02 21.03 -13.43
N ALA A 418 21.79 20.90 -12.91
CA ALA A 418 21.45 19.87 -11.92
C ALA A 418 21.52 18.44 -12.46
N GLY A 419 21.30 18.25 -13.77
CA GLY A 419 21.43 16.94 -14.42
C GLY A 419 22.88 16.51 -14.48
N ALA A 420 23.76 17.39 -14.98
CA ALA A 420 25.19 17.14 -15.01
C ALA A 420 25.78 16.95 -13.60
N PHE A 421 25.30 17.71 -12.61
CA PHE A 421 25.67 17.49 -11.20
C PHE A 421 25.31 16.09 -10.75
N THR A 422 24.08 15.62 -11.01
CA THR A 422 23.62 14.31 -10.54
C THR A 422 24.48 13.17 -11.09
N ASP A 423 24.82 13.21 -12.37
CA ASP A 423 25.66 12.20 -13.03
C ASP A 423 27.11 12.21 -12.48
N THR A 424 27.69 13.39 -12.34
CA THR A 424 29.08 13.55 -11.88
C THR A 424 29.22 13.27 -10.38
N ASN A 425 28.21 13.63 -9.58
CA ASN A 425 28.08 13.26 -8.18
C ASN A 425 27.99 11.73 -8.02
N ALA A 426 27.13 11.06 -8.80
CA ALA A 426 27.03 9.60 -8.76
C ALA A 426 28.39 8.93 -9.02
N ALA A 427 29.13 9.41 -10.04
CA ALA A 427 30.45 8.89 -10.36
C ALA A 427 31.48 9.09 -9.24
N PHE A 428 31.44 10.23 -8.54
CA PHE A 428 32.29 10.52 -7.38
C PHE A 428 32.06 9.52 -6.23
N HIS A 429 30.80 9.28 -5.87
CA HIS A 429 30.47 8.40 -4.75
C HIS A 429 30.67 6.92 -5.09
N GLU A 430 30.27 6.47 -6.28
CA GLU A 430 30.49 5.09 -6.74
C GLU A 430 31.99 4.74 -6.80
N PHE A 431 32.85 5.72 -7.14
CA PHE A 431 34.30 5.51 -7.20
C PHE A 431 34.90 5.01 -5.89
N LEU A 432 34.42 5.50 -4.74
CA LEU A 432 34.88 5.04 -3.43
C LEU A 432 34.63 3.54 -3.25
N PHE A 433 33.45 3.06 -3.66
CA PHE A 433 33.07 1.64 -3.62
C PHE A 433 33.86 0.79 -4.61
N ARG A 434 34.15 1.29 -5.82
CA ARG A 434 35.05 0.60 -6.76
C ARG A 434 36.45 0.41 -6.17
N CYS A 435 36.94 1.38 -5.39
CA CYS A 435 38.23 1.30 -4.73
C CYS A 435 38.30 0.25 -3.61
N THR A 436 37.17 -0.21 -3.07
CA THR A 436 37.17 -1.29 -2.08
C THR A 436 37.48 -2.65 -2.69
N ALA A 437 37.40 -2.79 -4.02
CA ALA A 437 37.49 -4.06 -4.76
C ALA A 437 36.57 -5.14 -4.16
N ASN A 438 35.36 -4.73 -3.75
CA ASN A 438 34.35 -5.60 -3.16
C ASN A 438 33.03 -5.42 -3.92
N ASP A 439 32.76 -6.33 -4.84
CA ASP A 439 31.59 -6.26 -5.72
C ASP A 439 30.26 -6.29 -4.94
N VAL A 440 30.22 -6.97 -3.79
CA VAL A 440 29.02 -7.02 -2.93
C VAL A 440 28.74 -5.66 -2.30
N LEU A 441 29.79 -4.94 -1.90
CA LEU A 441 29.63 -3.61 -1.32
C LEU A 441 29.22 -2.57 -2.38
N LEU A 442 29.76 -2.70 -3.60
CA LEU A 442 29.33 -1.90 -4.75
C LEU A 442 27.87 -2.18 -5.14
N GLU A 443 27.45 -3.45 -5.14
CA GLU A 443 26.06 -3.82 -5.39
C GLU A 443 25.12 -3.29 -4.29
N ALA A 444 25.51 -3.39 -3.03
CA ALA A 444 24.76 -2.83 -1.90
C ALA A 444 24.57 -1.31 -2.04
N TYR A 445 25.61 -0.58 -2.47
CA TYR A 445 25.51 0.85 -2.77
C TYR A 445 24.56 1.12 -3.94
N ASN A 446 24.67 0.38 -5.04
CA ASN A 446 23.84 0.58 -6.23
C ASN A 446 22.35 0.32 -5.95
N ARG A 447 22.04 -0.65 -5.08
CA ARG A 447 20.66 -0.97 -4.65
C ARG A 447 19.99 0.12 -3.81
N LEU A 448 20.74 1.10 -3.31
CA LEU A 448 20.14 2.25 -2.62
C LEU A 448 19.44 3.22 -3.58
N GLU A 449 19.73 3.13 -4.88
CA GLU A 449 19.11 3.93 -5.94
C GLU A 449 19.15 5.46 -5.70
N VAL A 450 20.15 5.95 -4.95
CA VAL A 450 20.28 7.38 -4.59
C VAL A 450 20.39 8.26 -5.83
N THR A 451 21.08 7.80 -6.88
CA THR A 451 21.20 8.53 -8.16
C THR A 451 19.84 8.69 -8.85
N GLN A 452 19.01 7.66 -8.83
CA GLN A 452 17.67 7.68 -9.41
C GLN A 452 16.77 8.65 -8.64
N LEU A 453 16.84 8.62 -7.30
CA LEU A 453 16.15 9.58 -6.45
C LEU A 453 16.61 11.02 -6.73
N MET A 454 17.92 11.28 -6.75
CA MET A 454 18.47 12.61 -7.04
C MET A 454 18.06 13.09 -8.43
N THR A 455 18.07 12.22 -9.44
CA THR A 455 17.63 12.54 -10.81
C THR A 455 16.17 12.95 -10.84
N LYS A 456 15.32 12.28 -10.06
CA LYS A 456 13.89 12.59 -9.95
C LYS A 456 13.68 13.95 -9.28
N VAL A 457 14.36 14.19 -8.15
CA VAL A 457 14.11 15.34 -7.27
C VAL A 457 14.82 16.61 -7.75
N LEU A 458 16.07 16.51 -8.20
CA LEU A 458 16.90 17.67 -8.53
C LEU A 458 16.73 18.15 -9.98
N ARG A 459 15.98 17.42 -10.83
CA ARG A 459 15.81 17.73 -12.26
C ARG A 459 15.45 19.20 -12.52
N THR A 460 14.65 19.81 -11.66
CA THR A 460 14.20 21.21 -11.74
C THR A 460 14.64 22.03 -10.53
N ALA A 461 15.57 21.52 -9.72
CA ALA A 461 16.05 22.22 -8.55
C ALA A 461 17.06 23.29 -8.96
N ASP A 462 16.84 24.51 -8.47
CA ASP A 462 17.76 25.63 -8.68
C ASP A 462 18.73 25.81 -7.50
N TRP A 463 18.50 25.15 -6.36
CA TRP A 463 19.25 25.36 -5.12
C TRP A 463 20.01 24.11 -4.69
N VAL A 464 21.22 24.33 -4.19
CA VAL A 464 22.10 23.33 -3.55
C VAL A 464 22.70 23.93 -2.29
N ASP A 465 22.95 23.11 -1.27
CA ASP A 465 23.64 23.58 -0.08
C ASP A 465 25.06 24.06 -0.44
N GLU A 466 25.42 25.28 -0.02
CA GLU A 466 26.67 25.97 -0.39
C GLU A 466 27.93 25.19 0.02
N HIS A 467 27.81 24.27 0.98
CA HIS A 467 28.91 23.44 1.45
C HIS A 467 29.21 22.26 0.51
N ILE A 468 28.24 21.78 -0.28
CA ILE A 468 28.43 20.60 -1.16
C ILE A 468 29.56 20.82 -2.17
N GLN A 469 29.72 22.06 -2.66
CA GLN A 469 30.81 22.41 -3.58
C GLN A 469 32.20 22.19 -2.96
N HIS A 470 32.32 22.29 -1.64
CA HIS A 470 33.59 22.14 -0.93
C HIS A 470 33.74 20.74 -0.33
N ASP A 471 32.64 20.11 0.09
CA ASP A 471 32.62 18.81 0.77
C ASP A 471 33.38 17.72 0.00
N HIS A 472 33.08 17.53 -1.29
CA HIS A 472 33.79 16.53 -2.11
C HIS A 472 35.29 16.82 -2.17
N LEU A 473 35.65 18.11 -2.21
CA LEU A 473 37.05 18.49 -2.29
C LEU A 473 37.78 18.21 -0.97
N ASP A 474 37.16 18.52 0.16
CA ASP A 474 37.71 18.32 1.49
C ASP A 474 37.80 16.82 1.83
N ILE A 475 36.80 16.02 1.45
CA ILE A 475 36.81 14.56 1.60
C ILE A 475 38.05 13.98 0.92
N VAL A 476 38.27 14.28 -0.37
CA VAL A 476 39.44 13.75 -1.08
C VAL A 476 40.75 14.22 -0.47
N THR A 477 40.84 15.46 0.04
CA THR A 477 42.04 15.94 0.74
C THR A 477 42.30 15.15 2.04
N ALA A 478 41.26 14.74 2.76
CA ALA A 478 41.39 13.84 3.90
C ALA A 478 41.91 12.44 3.47
N PHE A 479 41.47 11.92 2.32
CA PHE A 479 41.99 10.68 1.74
C PHE A 479 43.46 10.79 1.30
N GLU A 480 43.86 11.90 0.69
CA GLU A 480 45.24 12.17 0.26
C GLU A 480 46.21 12.26 1.45
N THR A 481 45.75 12.84 2.56
CA THR A 481 46.53 12.98 3.80
C THR A 481 46.45 11.77 4.72
N GLY A 482 45.50 10.86 4.46
CA GLY A 482 45.22 9.71 5.32
C GLY A 482 44.59 10.08 6.66
N ASP A 483 43.98 11.27 6.77
CA ASP A 483 43.33 11.73 7.99
C ASP A 483 41.93 11.09 8.11
N ARG A 484 41.90 9.96 8.81
CA ARG A 484 40.68 9.18 9.03
C ARG A 484 39.61 9.93 9.82
N ALA A 485 40.00 10.72 10.82
CA ALA A 485 39.04 11.44 11.64
C ALA A 485 38.38 12.54 10.79
N ALA A 486 39.18 13.29 10.03
CA ALA A 486 38.66 14.29 9.11
C ALA A 486 37.75 13.67 8.04
N ALA A 487 38.15 12.56 7.42
CA ALA A 487 37.34 11.89 6.39
C ALA A 487 35.99 11.42 6.93
N HIS A 488 35.96 10.85 8.13
CA HIS A 488 34.71 10.44 8.79
C HIS A 488 33.78 11.64 9.01
N ASP A 489 34.27 12.70 9.64
CA ASP A 489 33.45 13.87 9.99
C ASP A 489 32.92 14.58 8.73
N LEU A 490 33.74 14.65 7.68
CA LEU A 490 33.37 15.24 6.39
C LEU A 490 32.30 14.43 5.64
N ILE A 491 32.37 13.09 5.66
CA ILE A 491 31.33 12.24 5.05
C ILE A 491 29.99 12.43 5.78
N VAL A 492 30.02 12.52 7.11
CA VAL A 492 28.81 12.77 7.92
C VAL A 492 28.22 14.14 7.64
N SER A 493 29.03 15.20 7.62
CA SER A 493 28.54 16.56 7.31
C SER A 493 28.01 16.66 5.89
N HIS A 494 28.71 16.06 4.93
CA HIS A 494 28.29 16.03 3.53
C HIS A 494 26.91 15.35 3.36
N SER A 495 26.68 14.23 4.06
CA SER A 495 25.36 13.58 4.07
C SER A 495 24.27 14.52 4.59
N ALA A 496 24.54 15.28 5.65
CA ALA A 496 23.60 16.26 6.17
C ALA A 496 23.28 17.39 5.16
N HIS A 497 24.29 17.91 4.46
CA HIS A 497 24.11 18.93 3.42
C HIS A 497 23.34 18.38 2.20
N ALA A 498 23.62 17.13 1.80
CA ALA A 498 22.90 16.45 0.74
C ALA A 498 21.42 16.27 1.09
N LYS A 499 21.11 15.83 2.32
CA LYS A 499 19.72 15.77 2.82
C LYS A 499 19.05 17.13 2.83
N ALA A 500 19.72 18.18 3.30
CA ALA A 500 19.16 19.54 3.27
C ALA A 500 18.81 20.00 1.85
N THR A 501 19.67 19.70 0.88
CA THR A 501 19.43 19.92 -0.56
C THR A 501 18.19 19.17 -1.05
N MET A 502 18.10 17.88 -0.74
CA MET A 502 16.97 17.03 -1.14
C MET A 502 15.67 17.46 -0.49
N CYS A 503 15.64 17.66 0.82
CA CYS A 503 14.47 18.11 1.55
C CYS A 503 13.94 19.43 0.99
N ARG A 504 14.81 20.41 0.73
CA ARG A 504 14.38 21.69 0.17
C ARG A 504 13.89 21.59 -1.28
N ALA A 505 14.48 20.70 -2.08
CA ALA A 505 14.02 20.43 -3.44
C ALA A 505 12.65 19.72 -3.45
N ILE A 506 12.42 18.79 -2.53
CA ILE A 506 11.14 18.12 -2.33
C ILE A 506 10.08 19.12 -1.83
N GLU A 507 10.41 19.94 -0.82
CA GLU A 507 9.51 20.97 -0.29
C GLU A 507 9.12 22.00 -1.36
N ARG A 508 10.05 22.41 -2.23
CA ARG A 508 9.73 23.33 -3.33
C ARG A 508 8.90 22.67 -4.42
N SER A 509 9.15 21.41 -4.74
CA SER A 509 8.33 20.64 -5.69
C SER A 509 6.91 20.40 -5.17
N ALA A 510 6.70 20.45 -3.85
CA ALA A 510 5.37 20.38 -3.22
C ALA A 510 4.64 21.74 -3.17
N VAL A 511 5.33 22.85 -3.44
CA VAL A 511 4.78 24.24 -3.36
C VAL A 511 4.66 24.89 -4.75
N ALA A 512 5.38 24.38 -5.75
CA ALA A 512 5.33 24.79 -7.16
C ALA A 512 4.28 23.98 -7.92
#